data_AF-X1LI95-F1
#
_entry.id   AF-X1LI95-F1
#
_cell.length_a   1.000
_cell.length_b   1.000
_cell.length_c   1.000
_cell.angle_alpha   90.00
_cell.angle_beta   90.00
_cell.angle_gamma   90.00
#
_symmetry.space_group_name_H-M   'P 1'
#
loop_
_entity.id
_entity.type
_entity.pdbx_description
1 polymer ?
#
loop_
_entity_poly.entity_id
_entity_poly.type
_entity_poly.pdbx_seq_one_letter_code
_entity_poly.pdbx_strand_id
1 'polypeptide(L)'
;MRIRDLFKKREDKFLKLLIKQAKAALQGIEALEEFMQNNSEESAKVVNDKEKEADEIRRILIDELLKTFVTPLDREDIFSLSRAIVDATPGFFTDLIHPVLYLNCRF
;
A
#
# COMPACT_ATOMS: atom_id res chain seq x y z
N MET A 1 13.58 35.50 -9.13
CA MET A 1 12.79 34.47 -8.41
C MET A 1 11.98 35.19 -7.33
N ARG A 2 10.65 35.06 -7.32
CA ARG A 2 9.76 35.89 -6.48
C ARG A 2 9.68 35.27 -5.08
N ILE A 3 9.84 36.06 -4.02
CA ILE A 3 9.79 35.58 -2.61
C ILE A 3 8.51 34.78 -2.30
N ARG A 4 7.38 35.06 -2.98
CA ARG A 4 6.13 34.31 -2.84
C ARG A 4 6.23 32.83 -3.24
N ASP A 5 7.14 32.49 -4.15
CA ASP A 5 7.33 31.10 -4.62
C ASP A 5 8.01 30.23 -3.54
N LEU A 6 8.69 30.84 -2.56
CA LEU A 6 9.28 30.16 -1.41
C LEU A 6 8.24 29.78 -0.35
N PHE A 7 7.08 30.47 -0.32
CA PHE A 7 5.98 30.23 0.64
C PHE A 7 4.83 29.41 0.04
N LYS A 8 4.96 28.97 -1.22
CA LYS A 8 3.95 28.10 -1.84
C LYS A 8 4.03 26.73 -1.14
N LYS A 9 2.97 26.36 -0.39
CA LYS A 9 2.83 25.00 0.19
C LYS A 9 3.01 24.00 -0.96
N ARG A 10 4.18 23.37 -1.03
CA ARG A 10 4.38 22.22 -1.91
C ARG A 10 3.41 21.16 -1.41
N GLU A 11 2.64 20.57 -2.32
CA GLU A 11 1.81 19.43 -1.95
C GLU A 11 2.70 18.39 -1.27
N ASP A 12 2.24 17.93 -0.11
CA ASP A 12 2.99 16.99 0.69
C ASP A 12 3.00 15.62 -0.01
N LYS A 13 4.15 15.31 -0.62
CA LYS A 13 4.37 14.04 -1.32
C LYS A 13 4.15 12.84 -0.39
N PHE A 14 4.44 12.96 0.91
CA PHE A 14 4.27 11.87 1.87
C PHE A 14 2.80 11.63 2.16
N LEU A 15 2.03 12.70 2.35
CA LEU A 15 0.57 12.60 2.50
C LEU A 15 -0.06 11.94 1.26
N LYS A 16 0.38 12.30 0.05
CA LYS A 16 -0.10 11.67 -1.18
C LYS A 16 0.22 10.18 -1.25
N LEU A 17 1.44 9.80 -0.89
CA LEU A 17 1.87 8.39 -0.87
C LEU A 17 1.08 7.58 0.18
N LEU A 18 0.86 8.15 1.37
CA LEU A 18 0.02 7.53 2.41
C LEU A 18 -1.43 7.33 1.94
N ILE A 19 -2.03 8.34 1.29
CA ILE A 19 -3.38 8.21 0.71
C ILE A 19 -3.40 7.14 -0.39
N LYS A 20 -2.38 7.10 -1.24
CA LYS A 20 -2.27 6.09 -2.30
C LYS A 20 -2.16 4.68 -1.69
N GLN A 21 -1.35 4.53 -0.66
CA GLN A 21 -1.18 3.28 0.08
C GLN A 21 -2.50 2.81 0.71
N ALA A 22 -3.24 3.71 1.38
CA ALA A 22 -4.54 3.39 1.97
C ALA A 22 -5.57 2.96 0.92
N LYS A 23 -5.58 3.61 -0.25
CA LYS A 23 -6.44 3.21 -1.37
C LYS A 23 -6.08 1.83 -1.92
N ALA A 24 -4.79 1.54 -2.08
CA ALA A 24 -4.33 0.24 -2.54
C ALA A 24 -4.71 -0.88 -1.54
N ALA A 25 -4.56 -0.61 -0.24
CA ALA A 25 -4.98 -1.53 0.82
C ALA A 25 -6.50 -1.82 0.76
N LEU A 26 -7.33 -0.78 0.63
CA LEU A 26 -8.78 -0.94 0.46
C LEU A 26 -9.13 -1.79 -0.77
N GLN A 27 -8.52 -1.49 -1.92
CA GLN A 27 -8.73 -2.25 -3.15
C GLN A 27 -8.30 -3.71 -3.02
N GLY A 28 -7.22 -3.98 -2.29
CA GLY A 28 -6.82 -5.35 -1.99
C GLY A 28 -7.88 -6.08 -1.18
N ILE A 29 -8.44 -5.42 -0.15
CA ILE A 29 -9.47 -6.01 0.72
C ILE A 29 -10.75 -6.31 -0.09
N GLU A 30 -11.16 -5.38 -0.95
CA GLU A 30 -12.30 -5.56 -1.87
C GLU A 30 -12.05 -6.74 -2.83
N ALA A 31 -10.85 -6.82 -3.42
CA ALA A 31 -10.49 -7.94 -4.29
C ALA A 31 -10.49 -9.29 -3.55
N LEU A 32 -10.10 -9.29 -2.27
CA LEU A 32 -10.13 -10.50 -1.46
C LEU A 32 -11.56 -10.91 -1.10
N GLU A 33 -12.43 -9.96 -0.80
CA GLU A 33 -13.85 -10.24 -0.64
C GLU A 33 -14.43 -10.92 -1.89
N GLU A 34 -14.09 -10.40 -3.08
CA GLU A 34 -14.47 -11.02 -4.36
C GLU A 34 -13.87 -12.42 -4.54
N PHE A 35 -12.60 -12.62 -4.20
CA PHE A 35 -11.96 -13.93 -4.23
C PHE A 35 -12.65 -14.92 -3.29
N MET A 36 -13.03 -14.52 -2.08
CA MET A 36 -13.75 -15.40 -1.14
C MET A 36 -15.12 -15.82 -1.66
N GLN A 37 -15.77 -14.97 -2.46
CA GLN A 37 -17.07 -15.28 -3.07
C GLN A 37 -16.93 -16.21 -4.29
N ASN A 38 -15.96 -15.94 -5.17
CA ASN A 38 -15.86 -16.60 -6.48
C ASN A 38 -14.84 -17.75 -6.52
N ASN A 39 -13.83 -17.75 -5.64
CA ASN A 39 -12.72 -18.71 -5.56
C ASN A 39 -12.06 -19.04 -6.92
N SER A 40 -11.97 -18.05 -7.82
CA SER A 40 -11.38 -18.22 -9.15
C SER A 40 -9.89 -17.90 -9.17
N GLU A 41 -9.17 -18.48 -10.13
CA GLU A 41 -7.74 -18.16 -10.32
C GLU A 41 -7.54 -16.69 -10.74
N GLU A 42 -8.48 -16.14 -11.50
CA GLU A 42 -8.46 -14.74 -11.91
C GLU A 42 -8.59 -13.80 -10.72
N SER A 43 -9.53 -14.07 -9.80
CA SER A 43 -9.70 -13.25 -8.60
C SER A 43 -8.49 -13.35 -7.68
N ALA A 44 -7.87 -14.54 -7.56
CA ALA A 44 -6.62 -14.68 -6.83
C ALA A 44 -5.46 -13.86 -7.43
N LYS A 45 -5.36 -13.80 -8.77
CA LYS A 45 -4.37 -12.95 -9.46
C LYS A 45 -4.60 -11.48 -9.16
N VAL A 46 -5.84 -11.02 -9.20
CA VAL A 46 -6.18 -9.63 -8.87
C VAL A 46 -5.74 -9.27 -7.45
N VAL A 47 -5.97 -10.14 -6.47
CA VAL A 47 -5.54 -9.88 -5.09
C VAL A 47 -4.01 -9.80 -4.99
N ASN A 48 -3.28 -10.73 -5.63
CA ASN A 48 -1.82 -10.73 -5.65
C ASN A 48 -1.25 -9.46 -6.32
N ASP A 49 -1.86 -9.00 -7.40
CA ASP A 49 -1.44 -7.77 -8.08
C ASP A 49 -1.67 -6.54 -7.20
N LYS A 50 -2.77 -6.53 -6.42
CA LYS A 50 -3.06 -5.44 -5.46
C LYS A 50 -2.13 -5.43 -4.26
N GLU A 51 -1.72 -6.59 -3.79
CA GLU A 51 -0.70 -6.72 -2.74
C GLU A 51 0.64 -6.14 -3.20
N LYS A 52 1.13 -6.54 -4.37
CA LYS A 52 2.36 -5.98 -4.97
C LYS A 52 2.28 -4.47 -5.19
N GLU A 53 1.12 -3.96 -5.61
CA GLU A 53 0.91 -2.51 -5.77
C GLU A 53 1.07 -1.77 -4.43
N ALA A 54 0.46 -2.28 -3.35
CA ALA A 54 0.55 -1.70 -2.01
C ALA A 54 1.99 -1.73 -1.47
N ASP A 55 2.70 -2.84 -1.67
CA ASP A 55 4.09 -3.01 -1.27
C ASP A 55 5.04 -2.08 -2.03
N GLU A 56 4.83 -1.88 -3.33
CA GLU A 56 5.62 -0.96 -4.13
C GLU A 56 5.41 0.50 -3.68
N ILE A 57 4.17 0.89 -3.34
CA ILE A 57 3.90 2.23 -2.79
C ILE A 57 4.64 2.42 -1.45
N ARG A 58 4.63 1.39 -0.59
CA ARG A 58 5.36 1.41 0.69
C ARG A 58 6.86 1.56 0.46
N ARG A 59 7.43 0.82 -0.50
CA ARG A 59 8.85 0.90 -0.88
C ARG A 59 9.21 2.32 -1.33
N ILE A 60 8.40 2.92 -2.21
CA ILE A 60 8.59 4.29 -2.68
C ILE A 60 8.53 5.29 -1.50
N LEU A 61 7.56 5.14 -0.59
CA LEU A 61 7.46 6.01 0.59
C LEU A 61 8.72 5.94 1.46
N ILE A 62 9.23 4.74 1.74
CA ILE A 62 10.43 4.55 2.55
C ILE A 62 11.65 5.17 1.84
N ASP A 63 11.81 4.92 0.53
CA ASP A 63 12.89 5.52 -0.27
C ASP A 63 12.84 7.06 -0.23
N GLU A 64 11.65 7.65 -0.34
CA GLU A 64 11.47 9.10 -0.26
C GLU A 64 11.78 9.65 1.13
N LEU A 65 11.45 8.93 2.20
CA LEU A 65 11.79 9.33 3.58
C LEU A 65 13.31 9.32 3.80
N LEU A 66 14.01 8.31 3.26
CA LEU A 66 15.47 8.20 3.35
C LEU A 66 16.19 9.29 2.56
N LYS A 67 15.65 9.68 1.40
CA LYS A 67 16.23 10.72 0.52
C LYS A 67 15.88 12.15 0.96
N THR A 68 14.99 12.31 1.93
CA THR A 68 14.49 13.63 2.36
C THR A 68 15.06 14.02 3.72
N PHE A 69 15.81 15.13 3.75
CA PHE A 69 16.42 15.66 4.96
C PHE A 69 15.41 16.31 5.92
N VAL A 70 14.46 17.09 5.38
CA VAL A 70 13.38 17.73 6.17
C VAL A 70 12.04 17.17 5.77
N THR A 71 11.36 16.51 6.70
CA THR A 71 10.00 16.00 6.54
C THR A 71 8.98 17.00 7.10
N PRO A 72 7.74 17.01 6.57
CA PRO A 72 6.68 17.91 7.03
C PRO A 72 6.04 17.47 8.35
N LEU A 73 6.16 16.19 8.70
CA LEU A 73 5.82 15.58 9.98
C LEU A 73 7.03 14.79 10.49
N ASP A 74 6.95 14.29 11.72
CA ASP A 74 7.98 13.39 12.24
C ASP A 74 8.13 12.15 11.34
N ARG A 75 9.37 11.77 11.07
CA ARG A 75 9.67 10.65 10.17
C ARG A 75 9.15 9.33 10.73
N GLU A 76 9.25 9.14 12.05
CA GLU A 76 8.78 7.95 12.74
C GLU A 76 7.25 7.86 12.69
N ASP A 77 6.55 8.99 12.77
CA ASP A 77 5.09 9.05 12.63
C ASP A 77 4.66 8.64 11.21
N ILE A 78 5.30 9.17 10.17
CA ILE A 78 4.99 8.79 8.78
C ILE A 78 5.24 7.30 8.55
N PHE A 79 6.35 6.78 9.08
CA PHE A 79 6.69 5.37 8.96
C PHE A 79 5.72 4.48 9.73
N SER A 80 5.34 4.87 10.95
CA SER A 80 4.40 4.12 11.79
C SER A 80 3.01 4.10 11.18
N LEU A 81 2.55 5.23 10.62
CA LEU A 81 1.27 5.29 9.92
C LEU A 81 1.27 4.41 8.66
N SER A 82 2.34 4.47 7.87
CA SER A 82 2.51 3.59 6.70
C SER A 82 2.51 2.11 7.06
N ARG A 83 3.14 1.76 8.20
CA ARG A 83 3.07 0.41 8.75
C ARG A 83 1.65 0.07 9.15
N ALA A 84 0.96 0.89 9.94
CA ALA A 84 -0.39 0.61 10.41
C ALA A 84 -1.40 0.42 9.27
N ILE A 85 -1.29 1.20 8.17
CA ILE A 85 -2.13 1.04 6.98
C ILE A 85 -1.91 -0.34 6.36
N VAL A 86 -0.64 -0.71 6.16
CA VAL A 86 -0.33 -1.97 5.50
C VAL A 86 -0.58 -3.12 6.45
N ASP A 87 -0.15 -3.14 7.70
CA ASP A 87 -0.24 -4.28 8.63
C ASP A 87 -1.63 -4.94 8.74
N ALA A 88 -2.70 -4.18 8.53
CA ALA A 88 -4.07 -4.71 8.40
C ALA A 88 -4.29 -5.60 7.14
N THR A 89 -3.29 -5.73 6.27
CA THR A 89 -3.41 -6.14 4.86
C THR A 89 -2.51 -7.34 4.49
N PRO A 90 -1.17 -7.38 4.75
CA PRO A 90 -0.30 -8.44 4.26
C PRO A 90 -0.50 -9.76 5.00
N GLY A 91 -0.78 -9.73 6.32
CA GLY A 91 -1.13 -10.95 7.08
C GLY A 91 -2.47 -11.56 6.65
N PHE A 92 -3.24 -10.86 5.80
CA PHE A 92 -4.51 -11.36 5.28
C PHE A 92 -4.34 -11.97 3.87
N PHE A 93 -3.52 -11.39 2.99
CA PHE A 93 -3.38 -11.88 1.62
C PHE A 93 -2.50 -13.10 1.48
N THR A 94 -1.27 -13.10 2.01
CA THR A 94 -0.38 -14.25 1.85
C THR A 94 -0.85 -15.45 2.66
N ASP A 95 -1.34 -15.26 3.89
CA ASP A 95 -1.75 -16.35 4.77
C ASP A 95 -3.09 -17.00 4.36
N LEU A 96 -4.01 -16.29 3.69
CA LEU A 96 -5.27 -16.87 3.21
C LEU A 96 -5.19 -17.36 1.76
N ILE A 97 -4.49 -16.64 0.88
CA ILE A 97 -4.48 -16.99 -0.55
C ILE A 97 -3.57 -18.18 -0.81
N HIS A 98 -2.40 -18.28 -0.15
CA HIS A 98 -1.51 -19.42 -0.40
C HIS A 98 -2.15 -20.77 -0.09
N PRO A 99 -2.81 -20.98 1.07
CA PRO A 99 -3.47 -22.25 1.37
C PRO A 99 -4.67 -22.52 0.47
N VAL A 100 -5.48 -21.51 0.14
CA VAL A 100 -6.68 -21.68 -0.70
C VAL A 100 -6.30 -21.93 -2.16
N LEU A 101 -5.29 -21.25 -2.70
CA LEU A 101 -4.71 -21.57 -4.02
C LEU A 101 -4.10 -22.98 -4.02
N TYR A 102 -3.33 -23.36 -2.99
CA TYR A 102 -2.75 -24.71 -2.91
C TYR A 102 -3.80 -25.83 -2.83
N LEU A 103 -4.96 -25.57 -2.21
CA LEU A 103 -6.01 -26.57 -2.03
C LEU A 103 -7.00 -26.62 -3.20
N ASN A 104 -7.31 -25.49 -3.86
CA ASN A 104 -8.32 -25.42 -4.93
C ASN A 104 -7.73 -25.33 -6.35
N CYS A 105 -6.50 -24.83 -6.51
CA CYS A 105 -5.81 -24.71 -7.79
C CYS A 105 -4.55 -25.59 -7.75
N ARG A 106 -4.70 -26.88 -8.07
CA ARG A 106 -3.58 -27.81 -8.28
C ARG A 106 -2.53 -27.20 -9.22
N PHE A 107 -1.31 -27.01 -8.72
CA PHE A 107 -0.10 -27.13 -9.55
C PHE A 107 0.27 -28.61 -9.66
#